data_AF-A0A1J6WUV4-F1
#
_entry.id   AF-A0A1J6WUV4-F1
#
_cell.length_a   1.000
_cell.length_b   1.000
_cell.length_c   1.000
_cell.angle_alpha   90.00
_cell.angle_beta   90.00
_cell.angle_gamma   90.00
#
_symmetry.space_group_name_H-M   'P 1'
#
loop_
_entity.id
_entity.type
_entity.pdbx_description
1 polymer ?
#
loop_
_entity_poly.entity_id
_entity_poly.type
_entity_poly.pdbx_seq_one_letter_code
_entity_poly.pdbx_strand_id
1 'polypeptide(L)'
;MKKYEVKQIDNLLNLDLNIIIKQSKEEGFLIGERLVFDYKNGTNTFNNLGEALYGVFNINGEIVAIGGLNKDPFSTKPYIGRVRRFYVINEYRRNGIGSLLLKNIINEAKKYYKILVLRTNTSEGDNFYTSNGFLKVNIYPSSTHYMDLGN
;
A
#
# COMPACT_ATOMS: atom_id res chain seq x y z
N MET A 1 -0.13 11.80 -23.08
CA MET A 1 0.09 10.44 -22.51
C MET A 1 0.18 10.56 -21.00
N LYS A 2 -0.34 9.59 -20.22
CA LYS A 2 -0.18 9.61 -18.75
C LYS A 2 1.30 9.40 -18.42
N LYS A 3 1.88 10.28 -17.59
CA LYS A 3 3.29 10.21 -17.14
C LYS A 3 3.57 8.99 -16.24
N TYR A 4 2.51 8.47 -15.60
CA TYR A 4 2.56 7.33 -14.70
C TYR A 4 1.33 6.44 -14.89
N GLU A 5 1.51 5.14 -14.69
CA GLU A 5 0.47 4.12 -14.83
C GLU A 5 0.42 3.24 -13.58
N VAL A 6 -0.78 2.98 -13.05
CA VAL A 6 -0.99 2.03 -11.95
C VAL A 6 -1.32 0.68 -12.54
N LYS A 7 -0.60 -0.37 -12.13
CA LYS A 7 -0.86 -1.76 -12.55
C LYS A 7 -0.98 -2.66 -11.34
N GLN A 8 -1.87 -3.64 -11.42
CA GLN A 8 -1.85 -4.78 -10.50
C GLN A 8 -0.59 -5.61 -10.77
N ILE A 9 0.02 -6.13 -9.71
CA ILE A 9 1.22 -6.96 -9.77
C ILE A 9 0.79 -8.41 -9.56
N ASP A 10 0.82 -9.19 -10.63
CA ASP A 10 0.45 -10.61 -10.58
C ASP A 10 1.60 -11.49 -10.07
N ASN A 11 2.84 -11.09 -10.35
CA ASN A 11 4.03 -11.77 -9.84
C ASN A 11 5.11 -10.77 -9.42
N LEU A 12 5.28 -10.62 -8.11
CA LEU A 12 6.29 -9.72 -7.52
C LEU A 12 7.72 -10.06 -7.96
N LEU A 13 8.02 -11.34 -8.20
CA LEU A 13 9.37 -11.80 -8.50
C LEU A 13 9.86 -11.39 -9.89
N ASN A 14 8.96 -10.89 -10.75
CA ASN A 14 9.29 -10.37 -12.07
C ASN A 14 9.70 -8.89 -12.05
N LEU A 15 9.66 -8.23 -10.89
CA LEU A 15 9.95 -6.80 -10.75
C LEU A 15 11.30 -6.59 -10.07
N ASP A 16 12.06 -5.61 -10.57
CA ASP A 16 13.22 -5.09 -9.84
C ASP A 16 12.74 -4.13 -8.74
N LEU A 17 12.87 -4.58 -7.49
CA LEU A 17 12.54 -3.80 -6.29
C LEU A 17 13.77 -3.28 -5.55
N ASN A 18 14.98 -3.42 -6.11
CA ASN A 18 16.23 -3.09 -5.43
C ASN A 18 16.23 -1.64 -4.93
N ILE A 19 15.75 -0.69 -5.74
CA ILE A 19 15.67 0.72 -5.35
C ILE A 19 14.69 0.96 -4.19
N ILE A 20 13.53 0.30 -4.20
CA ILE A 20 12.52 0.38 -3.13
C ILE A 20 13.08 -0.23 -1.84
N ILE A 21 13.72 -1.40 -1.93
CA ILE A 21 14.36 -2.07 -0.80
C ILE A 21 15.44 -1.17 -0.19
N LYS A 22 16.35 -0.67 -1.03
CA LYS A 22 17.47 0.17 -0.60
C LYS A 22 16.98 1.47 0.05
N GLN A 23 16.18 2.27 -0.64
CA GLN A 23 15.75 3.57 -0.10
C GLN A 23 14.86 3.40 1.13
N SER A 24 13.90 2.46 1.12
CA SER A 24 13.05 2.27 2.31
C SER A 24 13.89 1.89 3.53
N LYS A 25 14.93 1.06 3.36
CA LYS A 25 15.85 0.69 4.43
C LYS A 25 16.72 1.85 4.91
N GLU A 26 17.25 2.66 4.00
CA GLU A 26 18.00 3.88 4.33
C GLU A 26 17.15 4.87 5.15
N GLU A 27 15.84 4.89 4.92
CA GLU A 27 14.86 5.67 5.70
C GLU A 27 14.37 4.95 6.99
N GLY A 28 14.94 3.78 7.32
CA GLY A 28 14.59 3.02 8.52
C GLY A 28 13.33 2.16 8.40
N PHE A 29 12.79 1.98 7.19
CA PHE A 29 11.63 1.14 6.93
C PHE A 29 12.02 -0.22 6.32
N LEU A 30 11.42 -1.28 6.83
CA LEU A 30 11.59 -2.64 6.28
C LEU A 30 10.51 -2.97 5.23
N ILE A 31 9.95 -1.97 4.54
CA ILE A 31 8.79 -2.16 3.67
C ILE A 31 9.13 -3.06 2.49
N GLY A 32 10.20 -2.76 1.76
CA GLY A 32 10.65 -3.55 0.62
C GLY A 32 11.13 -4.94 1.03
N GLU A 33 12.00 -5.02 2.05
CA GLU A 33 12.55 -6.30 2.53
C GLU A 33 11.45 -7.25 3.01
N ARG A 34 10.50 -6.77 3.84
CA ARG A 34 9.39 -7.60 4.32
C ARG A 34 8.43 -7.98 3.20
N LEU A 35 8.18 -7.08 2.24
CA LEU A 35 7.34 -7.41 1.08
C LEU A 35 7.93 -8.60 0.31
N VAL A 36 9.22 -8.54 -0.04
CA VAL A 36 9.87 -9.62 -0.79
C VAL A 36 9.95 -10.91 0.03
N PHE A 37 10.28 -10.82 1.32
CA PHE A 37 10.37 -11.97 2.21
C PHE A 37 9.02 -12.68 2.36
N ASP A 38 7.96 -11.94 2.71
CA ASP A 38 6.61 -12.48 2.93
C ASP A 38 6.02 -13.07 1.63
N TYR A 39 6.36 -12.49 0.48
CA TYR A 39 5.92 -12.99 -0.81
C TYR A 39 6.64 -14.29 -1.17
N LYS A 40 7.97 -14.34 -1.03
CA LYS A 40 8.78 -15.53 -1.34
C LYS A 40 8.46 -16.72 -0.45
N ASN A 41 8.15 -16.47 0.83
CA ASN A 41 7.82 -17.54 1.77
C ASN A 41 6.31 -17.91 1.77
N GLY A 42 5.50 -17.24 0.97
CA GLY A 42 4.06 -17.51 0.84
C GLY A 42 3.18 -17.01 1.99
N THR A 43 3.73 -16.33 3.00
CA THR A 43 2.94 -15.84 4.13
C THR A 43 2.02 -14.67 3.76
N ASN A 44 2.39 -13.89 2.73
CA ASN A 44 1.52 -12.89 2.14
C ASN A 44 1.89 -12.63 0.67
N THR A 45 1.08 -13.19 -0.22
CA THR A 45 1.20 -13.06 -1.68
C THR A 45 0.13 -12.14 -2.29
N PHE A 46 -0.72 -11.51 -1.45
CA PHE A 46 -1.79 -10.60 -1.89
C PHE A 46 -2.76 -11.19 -2.94
N ASN A 47 -2.94 -12.51 -2.95
CA ASN A 47 -3.68 -13.26 -3.97
C ASN A 47 -4.98 -13.88 -3.45
N ASN A 48 -5.36 -13.62 -2.19
CA ASN A 48 -6.66 -14.02 -1.68
C ASN A 48 -7.76 -13.09 -2.23
N LEU A 49 -9.02 -13.54 -2.16
CA LEU A 49 -10.16 -12.71 -2.52
C LEU A 49 -10.17 -11.40 -1.70
N GLY A 50 -10.27 -10.27 -2.40
CA GLY A 50 -10.21 -8.94 -1.79
C GLY A 50 -8.81 -8.47 -1.42
N GLU A 51 -7.77 -9.20 -1.80
CA GLU A 51 -6.37 -8.77 -1.70
C GLU A 51 -5.83 -8.42 -3.08
N ALA A 52 -4.89 -7.48 -3.11
CA ALA A 52 -4.20 -7.10 -4.34
C ALA A 52 -2.91 -6.36 -4.02
N LEU A 53 -1.92 -6.48 -4.90
CA LEU A 53 -0.71 -5.67 -4.86
C LEU A 53 -0.65 -4.81 -6.11
N TYR A 54 -0.29 -3.54 -5.95
CA TYR A 54 -0.23 -2.57 -7.04
C TYR A 54 1.13 -1.88 -7.09
N GLY A 55 1.60 -1.61 -8.31
CA GLY A 55 2.76 -0.78 -8.60
C GLY A 55 2.36 0.44 -9.42
N VAL A 56 3.11 1.53 -9.25
CA VAL A 56 3.07 2.66 -10.19
C VAL A 56 4.33 2.63 -11.04
N PHE A 57 4.18 2.77 -12.34
CA PHE A 57 5.26 2.70 -13.31
C PHE A 57 5.39 4.02 -14.07
N ASN A 58 6.61 4.44 -14.37
CA ASN A 58 6.87 5.59 -15.23
C ASN A 58 6.80 5.22 -16.73
N ILE A 59 7.05 6.19 -17.60
CA ILE A 59 7.03 5.99 -19.06
C ILE A 59 8.06 4.97 -19.58
N ASN A 60 9.13 4.72 -18.82
CA ASN A 60 10.17 3.75 -19.15
C ASN A 60 9.83 2.34 -18.63
N GLY A 61 8.68 2.18 -17.94
CA GLY A 61 8.30 0.92 -17.32
C GLY A 61 8.98 0.65 -15.98
N GLU A 62 9.66 1.63 -15.39
CA GLU A 62 10.32 1.48 -14.09
C GLU A 62 9.31 1.69 -12.96
N ILE A 63 9.38 0.86 -11.92
CA ILE A 63 8.52 1.00 -10.74
C ILE A 63 8.95 2.19 -9.89
N VAL A 64 8.00 3.05 -9.52
CA VAL A 64 8.23 4.27 -8.74
C VAL A 64 7.49 4.29 -7.40
N ALA A 65 6.49 3.43 -7.25
CA ALA A 65 5.77 3.22 -6.00
C ALA A 65 5.16 1.82 -5.96
N ILE A 66 4.93 1.32 -4.75
CA ILE A 66 4.31 0.02 -4.49
C ILE A 66 3.37 0.11 -3.30
N GLY A 67 2.29 -0.66 -3.30
CA GLY A 67 1.34 -0.69 -2.19
C GLY A 67 0.31 -1.79 -2.38
N GLY A 68 -0.09 -2.41 -1.27
CA GLY A 68 -0.99 -3.55 -1.28
C GLY A 68 -2.21 -3.36 -0.39
N LEU A 69 -3.22 -4.14 -0.71
CA LEU A 69 -4.47 -4.34 0.02
C LEU A 69 -4.47 -5.78 0.53
N ASN A 70 -4.65 -5.95 1.84
CA ASN A 70 -4.89 -7.25 2.44
C ASN A 70 -6.21 -7.25 3.20
N LYS A 71 -6.72 -8.45 3.50
CA LYS A 71 -7.61 -8.61 4.64
C LYS A 71 -6.83 -8.24 5.91
N ASP A 72 -7.45 -7.53 6.85
CA ASP A 72 -6.74 -7.14 8.07
C ASP A 72 -6.38 -8.38 8.91
N PRO A 73 -5.08 -8.72 9.10
CA PRO A 73 -4.68 -9.92 9.82
C PRO A 73 -4.84 -9.78 11.34
N PHE A 74 -5.10 -8.57 11.83
CA PHE A 74 -5.22 -8.26 13.26
C PHE A 74 -6.68 -8.18 13.72
N SER A 75 -7.62 -8.45 12.83
CA SER A 75 -9.04 -8.41 13.10
C SER A 75 -9.70 -9.72 12.69
N THR A 76 -10.65 -10.18 13.50
CA THR A 76 -11.52 -11.32 13.15
C THR A 76 -12.63 -10.91 12.18
N LYS A 77 -12.82 -9.61 11.94
CA LYS A 77 -13.90 -9.04 11.13
C LYS A 77 -13.56 -9.11 9.64
N PRO A 78 -14.29 -9.88 8.81
CA PRO A 78 -13.96 -10.05 7.40
C PRO A 78 -14.18 -8.80 6.55
N TYR A 79 -14.96 -7.83 7.05
CA TYR A 79 -15.26 -6.57 6.35
C TYR A 79 -14.18 -5.49 6.53
N ILE A 80 -13.05 -5.80 7.16
CA ILE A 80 -11.93 -4.87 7.38
C ILE A 80 -10.76 -5.25 6.48
N GLY A 81 -10.45 -4.35 5.54
CA GLY A 81 -9.25 -4.40 4.72
C GLY A 81 -8.13 -3.57 5.34
N ARG A 82 -6.90 -3.79 4.89
CA ARG A 82 -5.71 -3.05 5.34
C ARG A 82 -4.82 -2.64 4.19
N VAL A 83 -4.42 -1.36 4.17
CA VAL A 83 -3.32 -0.89 3.32
C VAL A 83 -1.99 -1.35 3.92
N ARG A 84 -1.17 -2.06 3.14
CA ARG A 84 0.14 -2.61 3.57
C ARG A 84 1.21 -2.38 2.51
N ARG A 85 2.46 -2.42 2.98
CA ARG A 85 3.66 -2.35 2.13
C ARG A 85 3.65 -1.15 1.15
N PHE A 86 3.11 -0.02 1.62
CA PHE A 86 2.96 1.20 0.82
C PHE A 86 4.24 2.03 0.87
N TYR A 87 4.84 2.31 -0.28
CA TYR A 87 6.07 3.08 -0.41
C TYR A 87 6.12 3.83 -1.75
N VAL A 88 6.65 5.04 -1.73
CA VAL A 88 6.94 5.84 -2.92
C VAL A 88 8.43 6.20 -2.86
N ILE A 89 9.14 5.92 -3.96
CA ILE A 89 10.56 6.30 -4.13
C ILE A 89 10.70 7.81 -3.92
N ASN A 90 11.75 8.22 -3.19
CA ASN A 90 11.86 9.59 -2.67
C ASN A 90 11.79 10.66 -3.77
N GLU A 91 12.49 10.45 -4.89
CA GLU A 91 12.54 11.35 -6.05
C GLU A 91 11.16 11.54 -6.72
N TYR A 92 10.22 10.64 -6.44
CA TYR A 92 8.87 10.63 -7.00
C TYR A 92 7.81 11.11 -5.99
N ARG A 93 8.19 11.45 -4.76
CA ARG A 93 7.26 11.98 -3.76
C ARG A 93 6.78 13.39 -4.14
N ARG A 94 5.68 13.81 -3.51
CA ARG A 94 5.06 15.14 -3.68
C ARG A 94 4.62 15.49 -5.12
N ASN A 95 4.56 14.49 -6.01
CA ASN A 95 4.11 14.60 -7.40
C ASN A 95 2.76 13.89 -7.65
N GLY A 96 1.98 13.62 -6.59
CA GLY A 96 0.67 12.96 -6.68
C GLY A 96 0.70 11.44 -6.89
N ILE A 97 1.86 10.81 -7.06
CA ILE A 97 2.02 9.36 -7.28
C ILE A 97 1.45 8.53 -6.12
N GLY A 98 1.74 8.92 -4.88
CA GLY A 98 1.18 8.25 -3.70
C GLY A 98 -0.34 8.31 -3.69
N SER A 99 -0.94 9.48 -3.93
CA SER A 99 -2.40 9.63 -3.98
C SER A 99 -3.02 8.85 -5.15
N LEU A 100 -2.36 8.80 -6.30
CA LEU A 100 -2.78 7.98 -7.44
C LEU A 100 -2.86 6.49 -7.06
N LEU A 101 -1.80 5.97 -6.44
CA LEU A 101 -1.74 4.57 -5.98
C LEU A 101 -2.79 4.29 -4.89
N LEU A 102 -2.86 5.14 -3.88
CA LEU A 102 -3.78 4.96 -2.75
C LEU A 102 -5.24 5.02 -3.20
N LYS A 103 -5.60 5.92 -4.11
CA LYS A 103 -6.95 5.99 -4.69
C LYS A 103 -7.32 4.70 -5.42
N ASN A 104 -6.38 4.11 -6.16
CA ASN A 104 -6.60 2.82 -6.81
C ASN A 104 -6.87 1.70 -5.79
N ILE A 105 -6.07 1.65 -4.72
CA ILE A 105 -6.24 0.70 -3.62
C ILE A 105 -7.60 0.88 -2.91
N ILE A 106 -8.00 2.12 -2.62
CA ILE A 106 -9.30 2.43 -1.99
C ILE A 106 -10.45 1.98 -2.90
N ASN A 107 -10.37 2.24 -4.20
CA ASN A 107 -11.40 1.81 -5.15
C ASN A 107 -11.55 0.29 -5.21
N GLU A 108 -10.44 -0.44 -5.13
CA GLU A 108 -10.49 -1.90 -5.04
C GLU A 108 -11.08 -2.35 -3.69
N ALA A 109 -10.67 -1.73 -2.59
CA ALA A 109 -11.14 -2.06 -1.25
C ALA A 109 -12.67 -1.90 -1.11
N LYS A 110 -13.27 -0.89 -1.76
CA LYS A 110 -14.73 -0.67 -1.79
C LYS A 110 -15.54 -1.83 -2.37
N LYS A 111 -14.92 -2.77 -3.06
CA LYS A 111 -15.62 -3.96 -3.57
C LYS A 111 -15.81 -5.04 -2.50
N TYR A 112 -14.98 -5.03 -1.45
CA TYR A 112 -14.88 -6.15 -0.51
C TYR A 112 -15.00 -5.76 0.97
N TYR A 113 -14.67 -4.52 1.32
CA TYR A 113 -14.52 -4.08 2.71
C TYR A 113 -15.34 -2.84 3.00
N LYS A 114 -15.88 -2.76 4.21
CA LYS A 114 -16.57 -1.56 4.72
C LYS A 114 -15.62 -0.60 5.42
N ILE A 115 -14.51 -1.12 5.94
CA ILE A 115 -13.50 -0.35 6.65
C ILE A 115 -12.14 -0.65 6.05
N LEU A 116 -11.33 0.39 5.84
CA LEU A 116 -9.93 0.27 5.45
C LEU A 116 -9.04 0.83 6.56
N VAL A 117 -8.12 0.03 7.07
CA VAL A 117 -7.19 0.45 8.13
C VAL A 117 -5.75 0.50 7.62
N LEU A 118 -4.90 1.23 8.34
CA LEU A 118 -3.46 1.21 8.12
C LEU A 118 -2.70 1.55 9.39
N ARG A 119 -1.38 1.37 9.33
CA ARG A 119 -0.47 1.83 10.37
C ARG A 119 0.65 2.64 9.75
N THR A 120 0.83 3.84 10.28
CA THR A 120 2.00 4.69 10.09
C THR A 120 2.42 5.26 11.44
N ASN A 121 3.72 5.50 11.61
CA ASN A 121 4.33 6.15 12.77
C ASN A 121 5.12 7.42 12.38
N THR A 122 5.00 7.89 11.14
CA THR A 122 5.64 9.12 10.67
C THR A 122 4.65 10.25 10.53
N SER A 123 5.10 11.48 10.79
CA SER A 123 4.31 12.70 10.53
C SER A 123 4.01 12.88 9.04
N GLU A 124 4.93 12.51 8.15
CA GLU A 124 4.69 12.51 6.71
C GLU A 124 3.55 11.56 6.33
N GLY A 125 3.56 10.32 6.83
CA GLY A 125 2.51 9.36 6.57
C GLY A 125 1.17 9.78 7.18
N ASP A 126 1.18 10.34 8.39
CA ASP A 126 0.01 10.92 9.06
C ASP A 126 -0.65 11.99 8.17
N ASN A 127 0.12 12.99 7.75
CA ASN A 127 -0.35 14.05 6.84
C ASN A 127 -0.83 13.49 5.51
N PHE A 128 -0.13 12.51 4.94
CA PHE A 128 -0.49 11.89 3.67
C PHE A 128 -1.84 11.16 3.76
N TYR A 129 -2.02 10.27 4.73
CA TYR A 129 -3.24 9.48 4.84
C TYR A 129 -4.44 10.33 5.25
N THR A 130 -4.26 11.28 6.18
CA THR A 130 -5.34 12.21 6.56
C THR A 130 -5.79 13.09 5.40
N SER A 131 -4.85 13.61 4.59
CA SER A 131 -5.18 14.37 3.37
C SER A 131 -5.88 13.53 2.30
N ASN A 132 -5.78 12.20 2.36
CA ASN A 132 -6.49 11.27 1.48
C ASN A 132 -7.77 10.70 2.14
N GLY A 133 -8.27 11.30 3.22
CA GLY A 133 -9.57 10.99 3.81
C GLY A 133 -9.55 9.94 4.93
N PHE A 134 -8.39 9.51 5.39
CA PHE A 134 -8.32 8.66 6.59
C PHE A 134 -8.46 9.50 7.87
N LEU A 135 -9.11 8.94 8.88
CA LEU A 135 -9.19 9.51 10.22
C LEU A 135 -8.14 8.87 11.12
N LYS A 136 -7.37 9.71 11.82
CA LYS A 136 -6.36 9.28 12.81
C LYS A 136 -7.04 8.94 14.14
N VAL A 137 -7.49 7.70 14.28
CA VAL A 137 -8.12 7.19 15.51
C VAL A 137 -7.67 5.76 15.76
N ASN A 138 -7.30 5.46 17.01
CA ASN A 138 -6.85 4.13 17.42
C ASN A 138 -8.01 3.28 17.96
N ILE A 139 -8.98 2.95 17.10
CA ILE A 139 -10.14 2.09 17.44
C ILE A 139 -10.05 0.68 16.85
N TYR A 140 -9.12 0.44 15.91
CA TYR A 140 -8.87 -0.89 15.35
C TYR A 140 -7.50 -1.43 15.78
N PRO A 141 -7.38 -2.72 16.12
CA PRO A 141 -6.11 -3.31 16.55
C PRO A 141 -4.95 -3.07 15.59
N SER A 142 -3.77 -2.77 16.14
CA SER A 142 -2.54 -2.58 15.36
C SER A 142 -2.65 -1.54 14.23
N SER A 143 -3.56 -0.57 14.35
CA SER A 143 -3.79 0.50 13.36
C SER A 143 -3.56 1.88 13.99
N THR A 144 -3.28 2.87 13.16
CA THR A 144 -3.27 4.28 13.59
C THR A 144 -4.32 5.13 12.89
N HIS A 145 -4.83 4.63 11.75
CA HIS A 145 -5.79 5.31 10.92
C HIS A 145 -6.81 4.33 10.37
N TYR A 146 -8.01 4.83 10.09
CA TYR A 146 -9.05 4.11 9.37
C TYR A 146 -9.81 5.02 8.42
N MET A 147 -10.50 4.41 7.46
CA MET A 147 -11.47 5.04 6.57
C MET A 147 -12.71 4.17 6.54
N ASP A 148 -13.88 4.78 6.71
CA ASP A 148 -15.15 4.15 6.36
C ASP A 148 -15.35 4.28 4.85
N LEU A 149 -15.60 3.15 4.20
CA LEU A 149 -15.73 3.06 2.75
C LEU A 149 -17.18 3.25 2.27
N GLY A 150 -18.16 3.26 3.19
CA GLY A 150 -19.54 3.68 2.96
C GLY A 150 -20.36 2.77 2.04
N ASN A 151 -19.94 1.53 1.87
CA ASN A 151 -20.47 0.53 0.94
C ASN A 151 -21.27 -0.59 1.62
#